data_AF-A0A2V8VZK7-F1
#
_entry.id   AF-A0A2V8VZK7-F1
#
_cell.length_a   1.000
_cell.length_b   1.000
_cell.length_c   1.000
_cell.angle_alpha   90.00
_cell.angle_beta   90.00
_cell.angle_gamma   90.00
#
_symmetry.space_group_name_H-M   'P 1'
#
loop_
_entity.id
_entity.type
_entity.pdbx_description
1 polymer ?
#
loop_
_entity_poly.entity_id
_entity_poly.type
_entity_poly.pdbx_seq_one_letter_code
_entity_poly.pdbx_strand_id
1 'polypeptide(L)'
;MEMMEMDFAKRWLSRILIALTLSAVYLYGYPSATISYSVVDLFHVALGIILTLLLFFFAVPLLRRDFLLARLGWTSLAAGALLGIVLIKIGTPLRLKAWLYAHIALCLLGTLFLLTSWLDSKGWLGGDLLHRASGFATLTLLIVGIAAGAWWTREVEWKNANRISNPPMPPESMDREGDGPQGKFFPSSAQTKHGGNIPSKYFMKSDACQRCHADIYKQWDSSMHHFSSFNNQWYRKSIEYMQDVAGVRSSKWCAGCHDPALLYSGLFDTPIKQIVDRPEARAGLGCLMCHSIVEVKSTMGQGDFFLEYPKLHELAASENPFVRKLHDFVVRLNPEPHRRTFLKPFMRADTAEFCSSCHKVHLDVPVNRYRWIRGFNEYDNWQASGVSGQGARAFYYPKSPMNCADCHMPAVPSFDDGNVNGLVHSHRFPGANTAVPTANQDQAQYEFAKKFLQDKQLTVDIFAISPAGKETNAPARNEFGKPELSTTFAVGEESDASLPKAPNYGSYRSH
;
A
#
# COMPACT_ATOMS: atom_id res chain seq x y z
N MET A 1 -57.11 8.35 16.82
CA MET A 1 -56.29 7.38 16.08
C MET A 1 -55.03 8.04 15.52
N GLU A 2 -55.18 9.09 14.71
CA GLU A 2 -54.07 9.86 14.11
C GLU A 2 -53.01 10.41 15.09
N MET A 3 -53.42 10.93 16.26
CA MET A 3 -52.45 11.41 17.28
C MET A 3 -51.66 10.27 17.96
N MET A 4 -52.28 9.10 18.15
CA MET A 4 -51.65 7.94 18.79
C MET A 4 -50.64 7.27 17.85
N GLU A 5 -50.95 7.22 16.56
CA GLU A 5 -50.02 6.74 15.51
C GLU A 5 -48.82 7.68 15.34
N MET A 6 -49.02 8.99 15.44
CA MET A 6 -47.93 9.97 15.40
C MET A 6 -46.96 9.87 16.58
N ASP A 7 -47.47 9.72 17.81
CA ASP A 7 -46.62 9.58 19.00
C ASP A 7 -45.83 8.26 18.98
N PHE A 8 -46.46 7.19 18.49
CA PHE A 8 -45.79 5.92 18.23
C PHE A 8 -44.67 6.09 17.21
N ALA A 9 -44.95 6.72 16.06
CA ALA A 9 -43.96 6.98 15.01
C ALA A 9 -42.79 7.84 15.52
N LYS A 10 -43.06 8.91 16.28
CA LYS A 10 -42.01 9.78 16.87
C LYS A 10 -41.09 8.99 17.81
N ARG A 11 -41.63 8.10 18.66
CA ARG A 11 -40.82 7.25 19.55
C ARG A 11 -39.89 6.30 18.78
N TRP A 12 -40.39 5.68 17.72
CA TRP A 12 -39.58 4.79 16.88
C TRP A 12 -38.52 5.55 16.08
N LEU A 13 -38.86 6.71 15.52
CA LEU A 13 -37.91 7.59 14.82
C LEU A 13 -36.76 7.99 15.74
N SER A 14 -37.02 8.38 16.98
CA SER A 14 -35.96 8.73 17.94
C SER A 14 -35.05 7.55 18.26
N ARG A 15 -35.61 6.34 18.46
CA ARG A 15 -34.81 5.13 18.74
C ARG A 15 -33.93 4.74 17.57
N ILE A 16 -34.50 4.77 16.35
CA ILE A 16 -33.76 4.49 15.11
C ILE A 16 -32.65 5.52 14.91
N LEU A 17 -32.94 6.81 15.13
CA LEU A 17 -31.95 7.87 15.01
C LEU A 17 -30.77 7.68 15.97
N ILE A 18 -31.03 7.35 17.25
CA ILE A 18 -29.96 7.06 18.21
C ILE A 18 -29.10 5.88 17.73
N ALA A 19 -29.72 4.79 17.30
CA ALA A 19 -29.00 3.62 16.80
C ALA A 19 -28.16 3.94 15.55
N LEU A 20 -28.70 4.76 14.62
CA LEU A 20 -27.98 5.23 13.44
C LEU A 20 -26.82 6.16 13.79
N THR A 21 -26.98 7.07 14.74
CA THR A 21 -25.90 7.96 15.21
C THR A 21 -24.78 7.15 15.86
N LEU A 22 -25.11 6.21 16.75
CA LEU A 22 -24.12 5.36 17.42
C LEU A 22 -23.36 4.48 16.43
N SER A 23 -24.07 3.83 15.52
CA SER A 23 -23.44 3.02 14.46
C SER A 23 -22.61 3.89 13.51
N ALA A 24 -23.03 5.11 13.16
CA ALA A 24 -22.25 6.03 12.33
C ALA A 24 -20.93 6.45 13.00
N VAL A 25 -20.96 6.79 14.29
CA VAL A 25 -19.74 7.14 15.06
C VAL A 25 -18.77 5.96 15.09
N TYR A 26 -19.27 4.74 15.33
CA TYR A 26 -18.46 3.52 15.31
C TYR A 26 -17.86 3.26 13.91
N LEU A 27 -18.68 3.30 12.86
CA LEU A 27 -18.24 3.03 11.48
C LEU A 27 -17.21 4.05 10.99
N TYR A 28 -17.39 5.32 11.36
CA TYR A 28 -16.44 6.38 11.03
C TYR A 28 -15.14 6.25 11.83
N GLY A 29 -15.21 6.06 13.15
CA GLY A 29 -14.04 6.04 14.03
C GLY A 29 -13.16 4.81 13.88
N TYR A 30 -13.75 3.63 13.66
CA TYR A 30 -13.05 2.33 13.79
C TYR A 30 -13.14 1.45 12.53
N PRO A 31 -12.76 1.95 11.34
CA PRO A 31 -12.80 1.17 10.11
C PRO A 31 -11.88 -0.05 10.19
N SER A 32 -12.47 -1.24 10.24
CA SER A 32 -11.74 -2.50 10.42
C SER A 32 -12.32 -3.60 9.52
N ALA A 33 -11.44 -4.44 8.97
CA ALA A 33 -11.85 -5.59 8.17
C ALA A 33 -12.18 -6.76 9.10
N THR A 34 -13.30 -6.67 9.81
CA THR A 34 -13.82 -7.71 10.70
C THR A 34 -15.27 -8.04 10.35
N ILE A 35 -15.69 -9.27 10.63
CA ILE A 35 -17.09 -9.69 10.42
C ILE A 35 -18.04 -8.81 11.23
N SER A 36 -17.69 -8.50 12.49
CA SER A 36 -18.46 -7.62 13.36
C SER A 36 -18.65 -6.22 12.76
N TYR A 37 -17.60 -5.65 12.16
CA TYR A 37 -17.70 -4.35 11.52
C TYR A 37 -18.65 -4.40 10.31
N SER A 38 -18.53 -5.40 9.45
CA SER A 38 -19.45 -5.59 8.32
C SER A 38 -20.91 -5.80 8.76
N VAL A 39 -21.15 -6.48 9.88
CA VAL A 39 -22.51 -6.62 10.44
C VAL A 39 -23.06 -5.27 10.89
N VAL A 40 -22.27 -4.44 11.56
CA VAL A 40 -22.70 -3.08 11.96
C VAL A 40 -22.95 -2.19 10.75
N ASP A 41 -22.13 -2.31 9.70
CA ASP A 41 -22.30 -1.58 8.44
C ASP A 41 -23.63 -1.93 7.75
N LEU A 42 -23.92 -3.23 7.61
CA LEU A 42 -25.20 -3.71 7.08
C LEU A 42 -26.39 -3.33 7.97
N PHE A 43 -26.22 -3.36 9.29
CA PHE A 43 -27.24 -2.90 10.24
C PHE A 43 -27.54 -1.41 10.10
N HIS A 44 -26.51 -0.58 9.94
CA HIS A 44 -26.65 0.86 9.69
C HIS A 44 -27.45 1.12 8.40
N VAL A 45 -27.11 0.40 7.33
CA VAL A 45 -27.86 0.48 6.07
C VAL A 45 -29.32 0.04 6.23
N ALA A 46 -29.58 -1.09 6.88
CA ALA A 46 -30.94 -1.60 7.07
C ALA A 46 -31.80 -0.61 7.87
N LEU A 47 -31.27 -0.06 8.97
CA LEU A 47 -31.95 0.98 9.74
C LEU A 47 -32.14 2.27 8.94
N GLY A 48 -31.18 2.64 8.09
CA GLY A 48 -31.27 3.82 7.22
C GLY A 48 -32.39 3.68 6.20
N ILE A 49 -32.58 2.49 5.63
CA ILE A 49 -33.71 2.18 4.72
C ILE A 49 -35.04 2.30 5.47
N ILE A 50 -35.14 1.71 6.67
CA ILE A 50 -36.35 1.81 7.51
C ILE A 50 -36.65 3.27 7.84
N LEU A 51 -35.63 4.06 8.24
CA LEU A 51 -35.78 5.48 8.50
C LEU A 51 -36.29 6.21 7.25
N THR A 52 -35.75 5.90 6.07
CA THR A 52 -36.15 6.53 4.81
C THR A 52 -37.63 6.27 4.51
N LEU A 53 -38.09 5.02 4.69
CA LEU A 53 -39.49 4.65 4.50
C LEU A 53 -40.41 5.37 5.50
N LEU A 54 -40.03 5.43 6.77
CA LEU A 54 -40.80 6.16 7.77
C LEU A 54 -40.86 7.66 7.46
N LEU A 55 -39.74 8.28 7.08
CA LEU A 55 -39.72 9.68 6.67
C LEU A 55 -40.61 9.91 5.44
N PHE A 56 -40.62 9.00 4.47
CA PHE A 56 -41.50 9.11 3.31
C PHE A 56 -42.99 9.13 3.69
N PHE A 57 -43.45 8.23 4.57
CA PHE A 57 -44.86 8.17 4.98
C PHE A 57 -45.27 9.29 5.95
N PHE A 58 -44.35 9.77 6.80
CA PHE A 58 -44.67 10.75 7.84
C PHE A 58 -44.16 12.18 7.58
N ALA A 59 -43.48 12.45 6.47
CA ALA A 59 -42.88 13.76 6.16
C ALA A 59 -43.89 14.92 6.20
N VAL A 60 -45.05 14.76 5.57
CA VAL A 60 -46.06 15.83 5.47
C VAL A 60 -46.64 16.20 6.85
N PRO A 61 -47.06 15.24 7.70
CA PRO A 61 -47.45 15.53 9.09
C PRO A 61 -46.33 16.17 9.94
N LEU A 62 -45.09 15.67 9.84
CA LEU A 62 -43.93 16.16 10.60
C LEU A 62 -43.60 17.62 10.26
N LEU A 63 -43.58 17.97 8.97
CA LEU A 63 -43.24 19.31 8.51
C LEU A 63 -44.32 20.36 8.81
N ARG A 64 -45.59 19.96 8.92
CA ARG A 64 -46.70 20.89 9.18
C ARG A 64 -46.88 21.25 10.65
N ARG A 65 -46.49 20.37 11.58
CA ARG A 65 -46.80 20.50 13.01
C ARG A 65 -45.62 20.92 13.90
N ASP A 66 -44.38 20.81 13.40
CA ASP A 66 -43.19 21.05 14.21
C ASP A 66 -42.64 22.49 14.09
N PHE A 67 -41.81 22.91 15.04
CA PHE A 67 -41.11 24.20 15.04
C PHE A 67 -40.05 24.29 13.92
N LEU A 68 -39.63 25.51 13.55
CA LEU A 68 -38.69 25.72 12.44
C LEU A 68 -37.42 24.86 12.54
N LEU A 69 -36.82 24.77 13.74
CA LEU A 69 -35.59 24.00 13.96
C LEU A 69 -35.81 22.49 13.75
N ALA A 70 -36.92 21.95 14.25
CA ALA A 70 -37.28 20.55 14.01
C ALA A 70 -37.58 20.28 12.53
N ARG A 71 -38.24 21.20 11.81
CA ARG A 71 -38.45 21.08 10.36
C ARG A 71 -37.13 20.99 9.61
N LEU A 72 -36.18 21.89 9.91
CA LEU A 72 -34.84 21.87 9.34
C LEU A 72 -34.12 20.55 9.67
N GLY A 73 -34.30 20.04 10.89
CA GLY A 73 -33.76 18.74 11.29
C GLY A 73 -34.27 17.58 10.45
N TRP A 74 -35.59 17.50 10.26
CA TRP A 74 -36.22 16.46 9.46
C TRP A 74 -35.90 16.59 7.95
N THR A 75 -35.85 17.80 7.40
CA THR A 75 -35.47 18.00 6.00
C THR A 75 -34.02 17.62 5.74
N SER A 76 -33.10 18.00 6.63
CA SER A 76 -31.69 17.59 6.54
C SER A 76 -31.53 16.08 6.64
N LEU A 77 -32.23 15.41 7.57
CA LEU A 77 -32.22 13.95 7.67
C LEU A 77 -32.83 13.27 6.45
N ALA A 78 -33.93 13.79 5.89
CA ALA A 78 -34.53 13.23 4.69
C ALA A 78 -33.59 13.36 3.48
N ALA A 79 -32.93 14.51 3.31
CA ALA A 79 -31.93 14.70 2.27
C ALA A 79 -30.72 13.74 2.46
N GLY A 80 -30.23 13.59 3.69
CA GLY A 80 -29.19 12.63 4.03
C GLY A 80 -29.62 11.19 3.75
N ALA A 81 -30.84 10.80 4.11
CA ALA A 81 -31.39 9.47 3.89
C ALA A 81 -31.52 9.15 2.39
N LEU A 82 -32.05 10.07 1.58
CA LEU A 82 -32.12 9.95 0.13
C LEU A 82 -30.72 9.78 -0.49
N LEU A 83 -29.76 10.58 -0.05
CA LEU A 83 -28.37 10.45 -0.47
C LEU A 83 -27.77 9.11 -0.05
N GLY A 84 -28.14 8.59 1.13
CA GLY A 84 -27.78 7.25 1.59
C GLY A 84 -28.29 6.14 0.66
N ILE A 85 -29.55 6.23 0.20
CA ILE A 85 -30.10 5.30 -0.81
C ILE A 85 -29.32 5.35 -2.12
N VAL A 86 -28.92 6.54 -2.57
CA VAL A 86 -28.08 6.70 -3.75
C VAL A 86 -26.71 6.03 -3.54
N LEU A 87 -26.07 6.24 -2.38
CA LEU A 87 -24.78 5.65 -2.02
C LEU A 87 -24.82 4.11 -1.93
N ILE A 88 -25.92 3.52 -1.47
CA ILE A 88 -26.10 2.05 -1.48
C ILE A 88 -25.99 1.49 -2.91
N LYS A 89 -26.48 2.23 -3.91
CA LYS A 89 -26.47 1.80 -5.31
C LYS A 89 -25.13 2.02 -6.00
N ILE A 90 -24.49 3.17 -5.77
CA ILE A 90 -23.25 3.56 -6.47
C ILE A 90 -21.97 3.19 -5.70
N GLY A 91 -22.11 2.74 -4.45
CA GLY A 91 -21.00 2.51 -3.52
C GLY A 91 -20.39 3.82 -3.00
N THR A 92 -19.31 3.69 -2.22
CA THR A 92 -18.55 4.83 -1.68
C THR A 92 -17.07 4.82 -2.10
N PRO A 93 -16.74 4.63 -3.41
CA PRO A 93 -15.36 4.67 -3.87
C PRO A 93 -14.71 6.02 -3.58
N LEU A 94 -13.38 6.07 -3.51
CA LEU A 94 -12.63 7.26 -3.09
C LEU A 94 -12.96 8.51 -3.93
N ARG A 95 -13.18 8.34 -5.25
CA ARG A 95 -13.60 9.41 -6.16
C ARG A 95 -14.97 10.04 -5.81
N LEU A 96 -15.83 9.32 -5.09
CA LEU A 96 -17.15 9.78 -4.64
C LEU A 96 -17.19 10.10 -3.15
N LYS A 97 -16.03 10.19 -2.47
CA LYS A 97 -15.93 10.46 -1.04
C LYS A 97 -16.65 11.74 -0.60
N ALA A 98 -16.77 12.75 -1.48
CA ALA A 98 -17.55 13.95 -1.22
C ALA A 98 -19.06 13.66 -0.97
N TRP A 99 -19.64 12.70 -1.69
CA TRP A 99 -21.04 12.30 -1.53
C TRP A 99 -21.27 11.62 -0.16
N LEU A 100 -20.32 10.77 0.25
CA LEU A 100 -20.36 10.16 1.59
C LEU A 100 -20.27 11.22 2.69
N TYR A 101 -19.37 12.20 2.59
CA TYR A 101 -19.31 13.26 3.60
C TYR A 101 -20.51 14.20 3.56
N ALA A 102 -21.10 14.45 2.39
CA ALA A 102 -22.35 15.19 2.32
C ALA A 102 -23.48 14.44 3.05
N HIS A 103 -23.58 13.11 2.89
CA HIS A 103 -24.50 12.27 3.67
C HIS A 103 -24.25 12.42 5.17
N ILE A 104 -22.99 12.26 5.61
CA ILE A 104 -22.61 12.41 7.03
C ILE A 104 -22.97 13.80 7.55
N ALA A 105 -22.63 14.88 6.83
CA ALA A 105 -22.88 16.25 7.25
C ALA A 105 -24.38 16.54 7.36
N LEU A 106 -25.20 16.12 6.39
CA LEU A 106 -26.65 16.27 6.42
C LEU A 106 -27.27 15.53 7.61
N CYS A 107 -26.83 14.30 7.87
CA CYS A 107 -27.30 13.50 9.01
C CYS A 107 -26.87 14.11 10.35
N LEU A 108 -25.66 14.64 10.46
CA LEU A 108 -25.17 15.33 11.67
C LEU A 108 -25.95 16.62 11.94
N LEU A 109 -26.14 17.46 10.92
CA LEU A 109 -26.95 18.69 11.03
C LEU A 109 -28.39 18.36 11.43
N GLY A 110 -28.98 17.36 10.78
CA GLY A 110 -30.34 16.92 11.11
C GLY A 110 -30.46 16.42 12.55
N THR A 111 -29.50 15.61 13.00
CA THR A 111 -29.45 15.11 14.39
C THR A 111 -29.26 16.25 15.39
N LEU A 112 -28.37 17.21 15.11
CA LEU A 112 -28.12 18.38 15.96
C LEU A 112 -29.38 19.24 16.11
N PHE A 113 -30.07 19.55 15.02
CA PHE A 113 -31.28 20.36 15.05
C PHE A 113 -32.44 19.66 15.78
N LEU A 114 -32.62 18.35 15.56
CA LEU A 114 -33.65 17.59 16.29
C LEU A 114 -33.33 17.47 17.77
N LEU A 115 -32.06 17.21 18.14
CA LEU A 115 -31.64 17.14 19.53
C LEU A 115 -31.84 18.48 20.25
N THR A 116 -31.45 19.58 19.60
CA THR A 116 -31.63 20.94 20.13
C THR A 116 -33.12 21.25 20.30
N SER A 117 -33.94 20.98 19.28
CA SER A 117 -35.38 21.21 19.35
C SER A 117 -36.06 20.36 20.43
N TRP A 118 -35.59 19.12 20.65
CA TRP A 118 -36.11 18.25 21.70
C TRP A 118 -35.74 18.76 23.09
N LEU A 119 -34.49 19.18 23.31
CA LEU A 119 -34.04 19.75 24.58
C LEU A 119 -34.76 21.09 24.89
N ASP A 120 -34.99 21.92 23.88
CA ASP A 120 -35.77 23.15 24.02
C ASP A 120 -37.23 22.83 24.43
N SER A 121 -37.85 21.83 23.80
CA SER A 121 -39.21 21.39 24.16
C SER A 121 -39.35 20.85 25.58
N LYS A 122 -38.24 20.40 26.18
CA LYS A 122 -38.16 19.95 27.57
C LYS A 122 -37.82 21.07 28.55
N GLY A 123 -37.57 22.29 28.07
CA GLY A 123 -37.16 23.44 28.88
C GLY A 123 -35.71 23.37 29.37
N TRP A 124 -34.89 22.44 28.84
CA TRP A 124 -33.51 22.23 29.30
C TRP A 124 -32.54 23.32 28.82
N LEU A 125 -32.90 24.06 27.77
CA LEU A 125 -32.08 25.11 27.16
C LEU A 125 -32.42 26.53 27.66
N GLY A 126 -33.29 26.65 28.68
CA GLY A 126 -33.72 27.93 29.25
C GLY A 126 -34.76 28.69 28.40
N GLY A 127 -35.34 29.74 28.99
CA GLY A 127 -36.41 30.53 28.37
C GLY A 127 -35.91 31.62 27.41
N ASP A 128 -34.71 32.16 27.65
CA ASP A 128 -34.17 33.31 26.92
C ASP A 128 -33.26 32.92 25.75
N LEU A 129 -33.17 33.80 24.76
CA LEU A 129 -32.40 33.58 23.53
C LEU A 129 -30.92 33.26 23.80
N LEU A 130 -30.31 33.91 24.79
CA LEU A 130 -28.90 33.68 25.15
C LEU A 130 -28.65 32.24 25.67
N HIS A 131 -29.55 31.71 26.49
CA HIS A 131 -29.44 30.34 27.02
C HIS A 131 -29.66 29.29 25.93
N ARG A 132 -30.60 29.55 25.01
CA ARG A 132 -30.82 28.67 23.85
C ARG A 132 -29.63 28.68 22.89
N ALA A 133 -29.06 29.86 22.64
CA ALA A 133 -27.88 30.01 21.78
C ALA A 133 -26.65 29.36 22.40
N SER A 134 -26.42 29.54 23.71
CA SER A 134 -25.30 28.91 24.41
C SER A 134 -25.45 27.38 24.43
N GLY A 135 -26.64 26.87 24.72
CA GLY A 135 -26.89 25.43 24.70
C GLY A 135 -26.71 24.80 23.32
N PHE A 136 -27.16 25.46 22.25
CA PHE A 136 -26.87 25.04 20.87
C PHE A 136 -25.36 25.05 20.57
N ALA A 137 -24.64 26.08 20.99
CA ALA A 137 -23.19 26.16 20.82
C ALA A 137 -22.47 25.04 21.59
N THR A 138 -22.89 24.73 22.82
CA THR A 138 -22.33 23.62 23.62
C THR A 138 -22.57 22.27 22.94
N LEU A 139 -23.77 22.01 22.44
CA LEU A 139 -24.07 20.77 21.70
C LEU A 139 -23.24 20.66 20.41
N THR A 140 -23.06 21.79 19.72
CA THR A 140 -22.20 21.85 18.52
C THR A 140 -20.75 21.53 18.87
N LEU A 141 -20.20 22.14 19.92
CA LEU A 141 -18.85 21.86 20.40
C LEU A 141 -18.67 20.41 20.84
N LEU A 142 -19.68 19.82 21.48
CA LEU A 142 -19.67 18.40 21.85
C LEU A 142 -19.58 17.50 20.61
N ILE A 143 -20.41 17.76 19.59
CA ILE A 143 -20.39 17.00 18.33
C ILE A 143 -19.04 17.16 17.62
N VAL A 144 -18.50 18.38 17.58
CA VAL A 144 -17.16 18.65 17.02
C VAL A 144 -16.07 17.90 17.80
N GLY A 145 -16.15 17.87 19.12
CA GLY A 145 -15.21 17.12 19.97
C GLY A 145 -15.25 15.62 19.71
N ILE A 146 -16.45 15.03 19.59
CA ILE A 146 -16.64 13.61 19.23
C ILE A 146 -16.09 13.35 17.82
N ALA A 147 -16.39 14.22 16.85
CA ALA A 147 -15.89 14.08 15.49
C ALA A 147 -14.36 14.18 15.42
N ALA A 148 -13.75 15.08 16.19
CA ALA A 148 -12.29 15.21 16.28
C ALA A 148 -11.65 13.98 16.93
N GLY A 149 -12.22 13.46 18.03
CA GLY A 149 -11.75 12.22 18.66
C GLY A 149 -11.88 11.00 17.75
N ALA A 150 -12.99 10.88 17.03
CA ALA A 150 -13.20 9.82 16.04
C ALA A 150 -12.24 9.96 14.85
N TRP A 151 -11.95 11.18 14.39
CA TRP A 151 -10.94 11.41 13.36
C TRP A 151 -9.52 11.06 13.83
N TRP A 152 -9.18 11.40 15.07
CA TRP A 152 -7.86 11.11 15.65
C TRP A 152 -7.59 9.61 15.70
N THR A 153 -8.50 8.84 16.29
CA THR A 153 -8.44 7.37 16.37
C THR A 153 -8.39 6.74 14.97
N ARG A 154 -9.19 7.26 14.05
CA ARG A 154 -9.25 6.79 12.67
C ARG A 154 -7.94 7.03 11.89
N GLU A 155 -7.33 8.21 11.97
CA GLU A 155 -6.25 8.62 11.06
C GLU A 155 -4.87 8.67 11.71
N VAL A 156 -4.74 9.23 12.92
CA VAL A 156 -3.43 9.48 13.52
C VAL A 156 -2.79 8.20 14.04
N GLU A 157 -3.55 7.41 14.80
CA GLU A 157 -3.09 6.12 15.32
C GLU A 157 -2.68 5.17 14.19
N TRP A 158 -3.54 5.08 13.16
CA TRP A 158 -3.27 4.25 11.99
C TRP A 158 -2.00 4.66 11.23
N LYS A 159 -1.76 5.97 11.04
CA LYS A 159 -0.54 6.46 10.37
C LYS A 159 0.71 6.17 11.20
N ASN A 160 0.67 6.46 12.50
CA ASN A 160 1.82 6.27 13.38
C ASN A 160 2.21 4.79 13.50
N ALA A 161 1.22 3.89 13.54
CA ALA A 161 1.47 2.45 13.62
C ALA A 161 2.03 1.83 12.31
N ASN A 162 2.03 2.57 11.20
CA ASN A 162 2.45 2.05 9.88
C ASN A 162 3.52 2.95 9.25
N ARG A 163 4.43 3.47 10.06
CA ARG A 163 5.64 4.17 9.60
C ARG A 163 6.82 3.21 9.62
N ILE A 164 7.67 3.28 8.60
CA ILE A 164 8.92 2.50 8.60
C ILE A 164 9.94 3.21 9.48
N SER A 165 10.52 2.48 10.43
CA SER A 165 11.57 2.99 11.32
C SER A 165 12.71 1.99 11.40
N ASN A 166 13.89 2.41 10.96
CA ASN A 166 15.08 1.58 11.07
C ASN A 166 15.49 1.37 12.53
N PRO A 167 16.04 0.19 12.87
CA PRO A 167 16.74 0.01 14.13
C PRO A 167 17.96 0.95 14.21
N PRO A 168 18.41 1.33 15.41
CA PRO A 168 19.53 2.26 15.58
C PRO A 168 20.87 1.72 15.05
N MET A 169 21.02 0.38 15.02
CA MET A 169 22.19 -0.30 14.49
C MET A 169 21.75 -1.43 13.56
N PRO A 170 22.48 -1.67 12.46
CA PRO A 170 22.24 -2.82 11.60
C PRO A 170 22.64 -4.13 12.33
N PRO A 171 22.08 -5.27 11.92
CA PRO A 171 22.50 -6.57 12.41
C PRO A 171 23.97 -6.84 12.05
N GLU A 172 24.72 -7.42 13.00
CA GLU A 172 26.16 -7.71 12.82
C GLU A 172 26.44 -8.83 11.80
N SER A 173 25.45 -9.67 11.51
CA SER A 173 25.53 -10.78 10.56
C SER A 173 24.12 -11.22 10.13
N MET A 174 24.01 -11.96 9.03
CA MET A 174 22.71 -12.49 8.59
C MET A 174 22.06 -13.42 9.62
N ASP A 175 22.83 -14.04 10.52
CA ASP A 175 22.28 -14.87 11.61
C ASP A 175 21.46 -14.08 12.63
N ARG A 176 21.61 -12.74 12.65
CA ARG A 176 20.81 -11.83 13.49
C ARG A 176 19.67 -11.16 12.72
N GLU A 177 19.40 -11.58 11.49
CA GLU A 177 18.30 -11.09 10.67
C GLU A 177 17.08 -12.02 10.73
N GLY A 178 15.88 -11.46 10.57
CA GLY A 178 14.63 -12.23 10.63
C GLY A 178 14.51 -13.08 11.90
N ASP A 179 14.21 -14.38 11.71
CA ASP A 179 14.16 -15.38 12.79
C ASP A 179 15.53 -16.08 13.04
N GLY A 180 16.61 -15.62 12.39
CA GLY A 180 17.94 -16.22 12.46
C GLY A 180 18.00 -17.67 11.96
N PRO A 181 19.06 -18.43 12.25
CA PRO A 181 19.30 -19.76 11.70
C PRO A 181 18.24 -20.83 12.03
N GLN A 182 17.38 -20.59 13.02
CA GLN A 182 16.28 -21.48 13.39
C GLN A 182 14.95 -21.07 12.71
N GLY A 183 14.94 -19.93 12.03
CA GLY A 183 13.82 -19.42 11.28
C GLY A 183 13.41 -20.32 10.12
N LYS A 184 12.11 -20.43 9.89
CA LYS A 184 11.55 -21.24 8.80
C LYS A 184 11.97 -20.76 7.41
N PHE A 185 12.15 -19.46 7.26
CA PHE A 185 12.43 -18.80 5.98
C PHE A 185 13.89 -18.39 5.81
N PHE A 186 14.71 -18.60 6.84
CA PHE A 186 16.13 -18.28 6.82
C PHE A 186 16.85 -19.01 5.66
N PRO A 187 17.75 -18.33 4.91
CA PRO A 187 18.37 -17.03 5.19
C PRO A 187 17.65 -15.79 4.62
N SER A 188 16.38 -15.89 4.22
CA SER A 188 15.57 -14.67 4.06
C SER A 188 15.19 -14.10 5.42
N SER A 189 15.13 -12.76 5.50
CA SER A 189 14.74 -12.01 6.69
C SER A 189 13.22 -11.88 6.83
N ALA A 190 12.46 -12.46 5.89
CA ALA A 190 11.01 -12.48 5.90
C ALA A 190 10.45 -13.26 7.07
N GLN A 191 9.39 -12.72 7.68
CA GLN A 191 8.68 -13.33 8.79
C GLN A 191 7.17 -13.25 8.56
N THR A 192 6.43 -14.13 9.22
CA THR A 192 4.97 -14.02 9.32
C THR A 192 4.61 -13.53 10.71
N LYS A 193 3.62 -12.65 10.81
CA LYS A 193 3.21 -12.01 12.07
C LYS A 193 2.83 -12.99 13.19
N HIS A 194 2.47 -14.23 12.83
CA HIS A 194 2.08 -15.29 13.76
C HIS A 194 3.07 -16.46 13.81
N GLY A 195 4.26 -16.35 13.19
CA GLY A 195 5.29 -17.42 13.13
C GLY A 195 4.88 -18.70 12.37
N GLY A 196 3.70 -18.69 11.75
CA GLY A 196 3.11 -19.82 11.03
C GLY A 196 3.41 -19.79 9.54
N ASN A 197 3.10 -20.91 8.87
CA ASN A 197 3.08 -20.95 7.41
C ASN A 197 1.80 -20.28 6.90
N ILE A 198 1.87 -19.69 5.71
CA ILE A 198 0.72 -19.15 4.99
C ILE A 198 0.39 -20.11 3.85
N PRO A 199 -0.87 -20.57 3.70
CA PRO A 199 -1.24 -21.49 2.62
C PRO A 199 -0.90 -20.94 1.23
N SER A 200 -0.32 -21.77 0.36
CA SER A 200 0.06 -21.36 -1.01
C SER A 200 -1.09 -20.74 -1.79
N LYS A 201 -2.30 -21.32 -1.64
CA LYS A 201 -3.56 -20.82 -2.22
C LYS A 201 -3.78 -19.32 -1.98
N TYR A 202 -3.28 -18.76 -0.89
CA TYR A 202 -3.42 -17.33 -0.59
C TYR A 202 -2.72 -16.49 -1.65
N PHE A 203 -1.48 -16.81 -1.98
CA PHE A 203 -0.67 -16.03 -2.93
C PHE A 203 -1.05 -16.24 -4.40
N MET A 204 -1.88 -17.26 -4.68
CA MET A 204 -2.29 -17.63 -6.03
C MET A 204 -3.60 -16.97 -6.50
N LYS A 205 -4.26 -16.17 -5.64
CA LYS A 205 -5.61 -15.64 -5.89
C LYS A 205 -5.62 -14.18 -6.37
N SER A 206 -4.67 -13.79 -7.22
CA SER A 206 -4.66 -12.46 -7.86
C SER A 206 -5.91 -12.24 -8.74
N ASP A 207 -6.49 -13.31 -9.29
CA ASP A 207 -7.74 -13.30 -10.07
C ASP A 207 -8.95 -12.77 -9.26
N ALA A 208 -8.95 -12.97 -7.94
CA ALA A 208 -9.98 -12.41 -7.08
C ALA A 208 -9.98 -10.87 -7.08
N CYS A 209 -8.80 -10.26 -7.23
CA CYS A 209 -8.63 -8.80 -7.30
C CYS A 209 -9.13 -8.22 -8.64
N GLN A 210 -9.02 -8.99 -9.73
CA GLN A 210 -9.40 -8.58 -11.09
C GLN A 210 -10.87 -8.13 -11.18
N ARG A 211 -11.76 -8.62 -10.31
CA ARG A 211 -13.19 -8.25 -10.30
C ARG A 211 -13.44 -6.75 -10.09
N CYS A 212 -12.54 -6.06 -9.39
CA CYS A 212 -12.62 -4.62 -9.12
C CYS A 212 -11.39 -3.85 -9.65
N HIS A 213 -10.29 -4.56 -9.90
CA HIS A 213 -8.99 -4.03 -10.33
C HIS A 213 -8.50 -4.69 -11.62
N ALA A 214 -9.31 -4.63 -12.67
CA ALA A 214 -9.07 -5.33 -13.92
C ALA A 214 -7.89 -4.74 -14.70
N ASP A 215 -7.76 -3.41 -14.73
CA ASP A 215 -6.66 -2.73 -15.43
C ASP A 215 -5.33 -2.99 -14.72
N ILE A 216 -5.31 -2.86 -13.38
CA ILE A 216 -4.13 -3.16 -12.56
C ILE A 216 -3.72 -4.63 -12.71
N TYR A 217 -4.68 -5.57 -12.69
CA TYR A 217 -4.41 -6.98 -12.89
C TYR A 217 -3.71 -7.22 -14.23
N LYS A 218 -4.23 -6.65 -15.32
CA LYS A 218 -3.64 -6.78 -16.66
C LYS A 218 -2.23 -6.17 -16.75
N GLN A 219 -1.98 -5.07 -16.04
CA GLN A 219 -0.65 -4.45 -15.97
C GLN A 219 0.34 -5.34 -15.23
N TRP A 220 -0.08 -5.89 -14.08
CA TRP A 220 0.72 -6.78 -13.26
C TRP A 220 1.04 -8.10 -13.98
N ASP A 221 0.07 -8.68 -14.69
CA ASP A 221 0.20 -9.94 -15.43
C ASP A 221 1.34 -9.89 -16.48
N SER A 222 1.58 -8.72 -17.08
CA SER A 222 2.72 -8.47 -17.98
C SER A 222 4.05 -8.16 -17.26
N SER A 223 4.08 -8.00 -15.94
CA SER A 223 5.22 -7.42 -15.22
C SER A 223 6.26 -8.45 -14.79
N MET A 224 7.49 -7.99 -14.53
CA MET A 224 8.53 -8.83 -13.92
C MET A 224 8.19 -9.33 -12.52
N HIS A 225 7.27 -8.69 -11.80
CA HIS A 225 6.76 -9.20 -10.54
C HIS A 225 5.89 -10.44 -10.76
N HIS A 226 5.02 -10.46 -11.78
CA HIS A 226 4.34 -11.71 -12.14
C HIS A 226 5.34 -12.78 -12.56
N PHE A 227 6.33 -12.43 -13.37
CA PHE A 227 7.41 -13.32 -13.82
C PHE A 227 8.60 -13.43 -12.85
N SER A 228 8.36 -13.30 -11.55
CA SER A 228 9.44 -13.36 -10.55
C SER A 228 9.88 -14.78 -10.21
N SER A 229 9.04 -15.80 -10.47
CA SER A 229 9.25 -17.18 -10.01
C SER A 229 9.61 -18.10 -11.18
N PHE A 230 9.24 -19.39 -11.12
CA PHE A 230 9.63 -20.39 -12.12
C PHE A 230 8.85 -20.32 -13.43
N ASN A 231 7.92 -19.36 -13.55
CA ASN A 231 7.38 -18.89 -14.83
C ASN A 231 8.37 -18.02 -15.63
N ASN A 232 9.57 -17.77 -15.08
CA ASN A 232 10.70 -17.14 -15.74
C ASN A 232 11.87 -18.13 -15.87
N GLN A 233 12.24 -18.46 -17.11
CA GLN A 233 13.27 -19.46 -17.42
C GLN A 233 14.66 -19.11 -16.89
N TRP A 234 15.02 -17.82 -16.85
CA TRP A 234 16.32 -17.37 -16.37
C TRP A 234 16.40 -17.51 -14.85
N TYR A 235 15.37 -17.06 -14.14
CA TYR A 235 15.26 -17.24 -12.70
C TYR A 235 15.28 -18.72 -12.33
N ARG A 236 14.43 -19.51 -12.98
CA ARG A 236 14.35 -20.96 -12.79
C ARG A 236 15.73 -21.60 -12.90
N LYS A 237 16.48 -21.31 -13.96
CA LYS A 237 17.77 -21.96 -14.18
C LYS A 237 18.82 -21.55 -13.12
N SER A 238 18.80 -20.29 -12.70
CA SER A 238 19.67 -19.80 -11.62
C SER A 238 19.40 -20.51 -10.30
N ILE A 239 18.13 -20.70 -9.92
CA ILE A 239 17.78 -21.40 -8.67
C ILE A 239 18.05 -22.91 -8.77
N GLU A 240 17.76 -23.55 -9.91
CA GLU A 240 18.14 -24.95 -10.13
C GLU A 240 19.64 -25.16 -9.91
N TYR A 241 20.47 -24.29 -10.50
CA TYR A 241 21.92 -24.34 -10.32
C TYR A 241 22.34 -24.04 -8.88
N MET A 242 21.78 -22.99 -8.26
CA MET A 242 22.07 -22.64 -6.88
C MET A 242 21.75 -23.79 -5.92
N GLN A 243 20.62 -24.48 -6.11
CA GLN A 243 20.26 -25.63 -5.28
C GLN A 243 21.19 -26.82 -5.50
N ASP A 244 21.70 -27.03 -6.72
CA ASP A 244 22.68 -28.09 -7.00
C ASP A 244 24.02 -27.85 -6.27
N VAL A 245 24.47 -26.59 -6.18
CA VAL A 245 25.80 -26.26 -5.60
C VAL A 245 25.76 -25.89 -4.11
N ALA A 246 24.71 -25.17 -3.69
CA ALA A 246 24.58 -24.60 -2.36
C ALA A 246 23.47 -25.24 -1.51
N GLY A 247 22.60 -26.05 -2.13
CA GLY A 247 21.47 -26.69 -1.47
C GLY A 247 20.23 -25.80 -1.37
N VAL A 248 19.09 -26.42 -1.03
CA VAL A 248 17.78 -25.78 -0.95
C VAL A 248 17.75 -24.63 0.06
N ARG A 249 18.35 -24.83 1.24
CA ARG A 249 18.32 -23.84 2.33
C ARG A 249 18.87 -22.48 1.90
N SER A 250 20.05 -22.42 1.26
CA SER A 250 20.63 -21.15 0.82
C SER A 250 19.76 -20.43 -0.21
N SER A 251 19.03 -21.16 -1.06
CA SER A 251 18.13 -20.57 -2.05
C SER A 251 16.86 -19.92 -1.47
N LYS A 252 16.52 -20.16 -0.18
CA LYS A 252 15.40 -19.46 0.49
C LYS A 252 15.60 -17.96 0.56
N TRP A 253 16.85 -17.49 0.52
CA TRP A 253 17.19 -16.08 0.37
C TRP A 253 16.53 -15.46 -0.86
N CYS A 254 16.61 -16.13 -2.02
CA CYS A 254 15.94 -15.70 -3.25
C CYS A 254 14.41 -15.78 -3.08
N ALA A 255 13.93 -16.86 -2.48
CA ALA A 255 12.50 -17.17 -2.35
C ALA A 255 11.73 -16.12 -1.52
N GLY A 256 12.40 -15.44 -0.59
CA GLY A 256 11.82 -14.36 0.23
C GLY A 256 11.16 -13.27 -0.60
N CYS A 257 11.79 -12.96 -1.73
CA CYS A 257 11.36 -11.92 -2.66
C CYS A 257 10.73 -12.48 -3.94
N HIS A 258 10.99 -13.73 -4.32
CA HIS A 258 10.59 -14.27 -5.63
C HIS A 258 9.44 -15.29 -5.58
N ASP A 259 9.36 -16.11 -4.53
CA ASP A 259 8.56 -17.35 -4.52
C ASP A 259 7.60 -17.45 -3.31
N PRO A 260 6.74 -16.45 -3.07
CA PRO A 260 5.93 -16.40 -1.84
C PRO A 260 5.02 -17.62 -1.66
N ALA A 261 4.41 -18.11 -2.75
CA ALA A 261 3.53 -19.27 -2.72
C ALA A 261 4.26 -20.56 -2.27
N LEU A 262 5.55 -20.69 -2.57
CA LEU A 262 6.36 -21.83 -2.17
C LEU A 262 7.01 -21.63 -0.80
N LEU A 263 7.62 -20.47 -0.56
CA LEU A 263 8.37 -20.21 0.67
C LEU A 263 7.46 -20.24 1.89
N TYR A 264 6.41 -19.41 1.90
CA TYR A 264 5.57 -19.23 3.08
C TYR A 264 4.67 -20.42 3.37
N SER A 265 4.42 -21.28 2.38
CA SER A 265 3.70 -22.56 2.59
C SER A 265 4.59 -23.67 3.14
N GLY A 266 5.91 -23.53 3.06
CA GLY A 266 6.90 -24.56 3.40
C GLY A 266 7.21 -25.51 2.24
N LEU A 267 6.59 -25.34 1.07
CA LEU A 267 6.87 -26.17 -0.10
C LEU A 267 8.30 -25.99 -0.62
N PHE A 268 8.90 -24.82 -0.39
CA PHE A 268 10.27 -24.51 -0.82
C PHE A 268 11.36 -25.31 -0.09
N ASP A 269 11.01 -26.10 0.95
CA ASP A 269 11.93 -27.08 1.54
C ASP A 269 12.21 -28.28 0.62
N THR A 270 11.37 -28.47 -0.40
CA THR A 270 11.56 -29.53 -1.41
C THR A 270 12.45 -29.01 -2.55
N PRO A 271 13.43 -29.79 -3.04
CA PRO A 271 14.23 -29.40 -4.21
C PRO A 271 13.35 -29.01 -5.40
N ILE A 272 13.61 -27.85 -6.00
CA ILE A 272 12.70 -27.25 -6.97
C ILE A 272 12.49 -28.13 -8.20
N LYS A 273 13.52 -28.85 -8.64
CA LYS A 273 13.43 -29.79 -9.79
C LYS A 273 12.33 -30.84 -9.63
N GLN A 274 11.87 -31.12 -8.40
CA GLN A 274 10.79 -32.07 -8.12
C GLN A 274 9.40 -31.43 -8.14
N ILE A 275 9.29 -30.11 -8.02
CA ILE A 275 8.02 -29.38 -7.85
C ILE A 275 7.86 -28.17 -8.78
N VAL A 276 8.76 -27.96 -9.74
CA VAL A 276 8.78 -26.81 -10.66
C VAL A 276 7.52 -26.71 -11.54
N ASP A 277 6.86 -27.85 -11.80
CA ASP A 277 5.64 -27.89 -12.60
C ASP A 277 4.36 -27.65 -11.79
N ARG A 278 4.49 -27.49 -10.46
CA ARG A 278 3.36 -27.11 -9.63
C ARG A 278 2.89 -25.68 -9.94
N PRO A 279 1.58 -25.41 -9.91
CA PRO A 279 1.04 -24.05 -10.06
C PRO A 279 1.66 -23.02 -9.11
N GLU A 280 1.96 -23.42 -7.87
CA GLU A 280 2.62 -22.57 -6.86
C GLU A 280 3.98 -22.03 -7.34
N ALA A 281 4.75 -22.84 -8.08
CA ALA A 281 6.04 -22.44 -8.62
C ALA A 281 5.92 -21.44 -9.77
N ARG A 282 4.71 -21.23 -10.32
CA ARG A 282 4.46 -20.30 -11.43
C ARG A 282 3.66 -19.07 -11.00
N ALA A 283 3.39 -18.92 -9.71
CA ALA A 283 2.55 -17.85 -9.19
C ALA A 283 3.23 -16.46 -9.21
N GLY A 284 4.56 -16.43 -9.06
CA GLY A 284 5.31 -15.18 -8.94
C GLY A 284 4.92 -14.34 -7.72
N LEU A 285 5.27 -13.04 -7.77
CA LEU A 285 4.82 -12.03 -6.82
C LEU A 285 3.40 -11.58 -7.18
N GLY A 286 2.40 -12.32 -6.69
CA GLY A 286 0.99 -11.93 -6.79
C GLY A 286 0.64 -10.67 -5.99
N CYS A 287 -0.57 -10.12 -6.20
CA CYS A 287 -1.04 -8.91 -5.52
C CYS A 287 -0.90 -9.03 -4.00
N LEU A 288 -1.24 -10.21 -3.46
CA LEU A 288 -1.25 -10.50 -2.04
C LEU A 288 0.15 -10.65 -1.44
N MET A 289 1.23 -10.68 -2.22
CA MET A 289 2.56 -10.63 -1.64
C MET A 289 2.87 -9.23 -1.11
N CYS A 290 2.81 -8.21 -1.97
CA CYS A 290 3.05 -6.82 -1.58
C CYS A 290 1.96 -6.30 -0.64
N HIS A 291 0.69 -6.57 -0.95
CA HIS A 291 -0.45 -6.03 -0.21
C HIS A 291 -0.74 -6.72 1.14
N SER A 292 0.02 -7.77 1.50
CA SER A 292 -0.07 -8.41 2.82
C SER A 292 1.09 -8.07 3.74
N ILE A 293 2.04 -7.26 3.29
CA ILE A 293 3.07 -6.69 4.15
C ILE A 293 2.40 -5.72 5.10
N VAL A 294 2.56 -5.96 6.40
CA VAL A 294 1.96 -5.13 7.46
C VAL A 294 2.98 -4.30 8.21
N GLU A 295 4.26 -4.64 8.07
CA GLU A 295 5.38 -3.91 8.66
C GLU A 295 6.64 -4.21 7.85
N VAL A 296 7.42 -3.17 7.56
CA VAL A 296 8.79 -3.29 7.06
C VAL A 296 9.70 -2.95 8.23
N LYS A 297 10.53 -3.91 8.62
CA LYS A 297 11.31 -3.84 9.86
C LYS A 297 12.53 -2.94 9.70
N SER A 298 13.11 -2.91 8.50
CA SER A 298 14.22 -2.02 8.19
C SER A 298 14.45 -1.85 6.68
N THR A 299 15.26 -0.86 6.32
CA THR A 299 15.81 -0.65 4.98
C THR A 299 17.12 -1.40 4.76
N MET A 300 17.41 -2.44 5.54
CA MET A 300 18.55 -3.34 5.29
C MET A 300 18.31 -4.27 4.11
N GLY A 301 17.05 -4.43 3.70
CA GLY A 301 16.67 -5.26 2.56
C GLY A 301 16.31 -6.68 2.92
N GLN A 302 16.67 -7.68 2.11
CA GLN A 302 16.58 -9.11 2.44
C GLN A 302 15.19 -9.72 2.67
N GLY A 303 14.15 -9.01 2.25
CA GLY A 303 12.77 -9.32 2.57
C GLY A 303 12.44 -9.06 4.04
N ASP A 304 13.09 -8.09 4.69
CA ASP A 304 12.92 -7.78 6.12
C ASP A 304 11.56 -7.12 6.44
N PHE A 305 10.49 -7.91 6.35
CA PHE A 305 9.11 -7.52 6.61
C PHE A 305 8.32 -8.58 7.38
N PHE A 306 7.16 -8.17 7.91
CA PHE A 306 6.13 -9.08 8.39
C PHE A 306 4.98 -9.20 7.38
N LEU A 307 4.63 -10.44 7.06
CA LEU A 307 3.40 -10.79 6.34
C LEU A 307 2.29 -11.16 7.31
N GLU A 308 1.08 -10.68 7.03
CA GLU A 308 -0.14 -11.09 7.73
C GLU A 308 -1.07 -11.85 6.78
N TYR A 309 -1.71 -12.90 7.29
CA TYR A 309 -2.72 -13.67 6.58
C TYR A 309 -4.11 -13.30 7.10
N PRO A 310 -4.81 -12.32 6.47
CA PRO A 310 -6.09 -11.85 6.95
C PRO A 310 -7.16 -12.92 6.74
N LYS A 311 -7.76 -13.43 7.82
CA LYS A 311 -8.76 -14.52 7.76
C LYS A 311 -9.92 -14.26 6.79
N LEU A 312 -10.33 -12.99 6.61
CA LEU A 312 -11.42 -12.63 5.69
C LEU A 312 -11.13 -12.86 4.20
N HIS A 313 -9.88 -13.11 3.80
CA HIS A 313 -9.57 -13.42 2.39
C HIS A 313 -10.34 -14.64 1.87
N GLU A 314 -10.76 -15.58 2.74
CA GLU A 314 -11.54 -16.75 2.33
C GLU A 314 -12.90 -16.35 1.73
N LEU A 315 -13.49 -15.26 2.20
CA LEU A 315 -14.72 -14.72 1.63
C LEU A 315 -14.45 -14.09 0.25
N ALA A 316 -13.34 -13.35 0.11
CA ALA A 316 -12.95 -12.70 -1.14
C ALA A 316 -12.59 -13.71 -2.25
N ALA A 317 -11.96 -14.83 -1.88
CA ALA A 317 -11.54 -15.92 -2.74
C ALA A 317 -12.59 -17.03 -2.89
N SER A 318 -13.76 -16.90 -2.25
CA SER A 318 -14.82 -17.92 -2.27
C SER A 318 -15.31 -18.20 -3.70
N GLU A 319 -15.56 -19.47 -3.99
CA GLU A 319 -16.16 -19.92 -5.25
C GLU A 319 -17.68 -19.84 -5.28
N ASN A 320 -18.31 -19.65 -4.11
CA ASN A 320 -19.76 -19.52 -4.01
C ASN A 320 -20.22 -18.15 -4.55
N PRO A 321 -21.08 -18.11 -5.59
CA PRO A 321 -21.52 -16.85 -6.21
C PRO A 321 -22.25 -15.90 -5.26
N PHE A 322 -23.00 -16.43 -4.28
CA PHE A 322 -23.73 -15.61 -3.31
C PHE A 322 -22.79 -14.95 -2.31
N VAL A 323 -21.85 -15.72 -1.76
CA VAL A 323 -20.81 -15.19 -0.84
C VAL A 323 -20.00 -14.11 -1.56
N ARG A 324 -19.60 -14.39 -2.80
CA ARG A 324 -18.81 -13.45 -3.61
C ARG A 324 -19.57 -12.15 -3.91
N LYS A 325 -20.86 -12.23 -4.30
CA LYS A 325 -21.71 -11.04 -4.50
C LYS A 325 -21.91 -10.23 -3.22
N LEU A 326 -22.14 -10.91 -2.10
CA LEU A 326 -22.30 -10.23 -0.80
C LEU A 326 -20.99 -9.55 -0.37
N HIS A 327 -19.86 -10.24 -0.50
CA HIS A 327 -18.53 -9.66 -0.26
C HIS A 327 -18.30 -8.41 -1.12
N ASP A 328 -18.51 -8.54 -2.43
CA ASP A 328 -18.27 -7.45 -3.39
C ASP A 328 -19.22 -6.26 -3.14
N PHE A 329 -20.46 -6.51 -2.71
CA PHE A 329 -21.39 -5.47 -2.28
C PHE A 329 -20.89 -4.75 -1.02
N VAL A 330 -20.53 -5.49 0.03
CA VAL A 330 -20.03 -4.90 1.30
C VAL A 330 -18.76 -4.09 1.07
N VAL A 331 -17.83 -4.58 0.24
CA VAL A 331 -16.60 -3.86 -0.10
C VAL A 331 -16.92 -2.57 -0.87
N ARG A 332 -17.87 -2.57 -1.82
CA ARG A 332 -18.24 -1.34 -2.53
C ARG A 332 -19.04 -0.36 -1.68
N LEU A 333 -19.87 -0.89 -0.78
CA LEU A 333 -20.66 -0.10 0.17
C LEU A 333 -19.74 0.69 1.11
N ASN A 334 -18.70 0.04 1.64
CA ASN A 334 -17.70 0.64 2.51
C ASN A 334 -16.29 0.09 2.19
N PRO A 335 -15.55 0.71 1.25
CA PRO A 335 -14.28 0.18 0.75
C PRO A 335 -13.09 0.45 1.67
N GLU A 336 -13.28 1.22 2.73
CA GLU A 336 -12.17 1.66 3.56
C GLU A 336 -11.53 0.56 4.40
N PRO A 337 -12.28 -0.34 5.07
CA PRO A 337 -11.71 -1.55 5.67
C PRO A 337 -10.85 -2.37 4.70
N HIS A 338 -11.33 -2.58 3.47
CA HIS A 338 -10.59 -3.26 2.42
C HIS A 338 -9.29 -2.51 2.10
N ARG A 339 -9.36 -1.19 1.84
CA ARG A 339 -8.18 -0.34 1.59
C ARG A 339 -7.18 -0.39 2.74
N ARG A 340 -7.61 -0.27 4.00
CA ARG A 340 -6.70 -0.31 5.17
C ARG A 340 -6.02 -1.66 5.36
N THR A 341 -6.66 -2.74 4.90
CA THR A 341 -6.07 -4.08 4.93
C THR A 341 -4.92 -4.19 3.94
N PHE A 342 -5.13 -3.73 2.70
CA PHE A 342 -4.20 -3.98 1.60
C PHE A 342 -3.26 -2.81 1.25
N LEU A 343 -3.58 -1.57 1.66
CA LEU A 343 -2.79 -0.38 1.33
C LEU A 343 -2.39 0.35 2.61
N LYS A 344 -1.25 -0.05 3.18
CA LYS A 344 -0.68 0.59 4.38
C LYS A 344 -0.14 1.99 4.06
N PRO A 345 -0.13 2.91 5.04
CA PRO A 345 0.44 4.25 4.88
C PRO A 345 1.86 4.27 4.30
N PHE A 346 2.77 3.41 4.79
CA PHE A 346 4.15 3.35 4.30
C PHE A 346 4.27 3.05 2.80
N MET A 347 3.31 2.35 2.18
CA MET A 347 3.35 2.06 0.73
C MET A 347 3.22 3.32 -0.13
N ARG A 348 2.83 4.46 0.47
CA ARG A 348 2.73 5.77 -0.19
C ARG A 348 3.62 6.83 0.45
N ALA A 349 3.79 6.78 1.76
CA ALA A 349 4.57 7.77 2.51
C ALA A 349 6.06 7.43 2.54
N ASP A 350 6.41 6.15 2.65
CA ASP A 350 7.76 5.61 2.80
C ASP A 350 8.03 4.61 1.66
N THR A 351 7.64 4.99 0.43
CA THR A 351 7.58 4.08 -0.73
C THR A 351 8.94 3.46 -1.06
N ALA A 352 10.01 4.25 -0.99
CA ALA A 352 11.35 3.76 -1.30
C ALA A 352 11.85 2.77 -0.24
N GLU A 353 11.58 3.06 1.03
CA GLU A 353 11.86 2.18 2.16
C GLU A 353 11.06 0.88 2.02
N PHE A 354 9.80 0.94 1.60
CA PHE A 354 8.98 -0.23 1.31
C PHE A 354 9.60 -1.09 0.19
N CYS A 355 9.95 -0.48 -0.94
CA CYS A 355 10.61 -1.17 -2.06
C CYS A 355 11.98 -1.74 -1.67
N SER A 356 12.72 -1.08 -0.76
CA SER A 356 14.04 -1.51 -0.32
C SER A 356 14.05 -2.92 0.28
N SER A 357 12.93 -3.36 0.85
CA SER A 357 12.80 -4.72 1.39
C SER A 357 13.17 -5.80 0.36
N CYS A 358 12.85 -5.61 -0.92
CA CYS A 358 13.24 -6.52 -2.00
C CYS A 358 14.32 -5.96 -2.93
N HIS A 359 14.42 -4.61 -3.04
CA HIS A 359 15.34 -3.89 -3.95
C HIS A 359 16.66 -3.46 -3.28
N LYS A 360 17.01 -4.14 -2.19
CA LYS A 360 18.32 -4.06 -1.56
C LYS A 360 18.64 -5.42 -0.97
N VAL A 361 19.80 -5.95 -1.32
CA VAL A 361 20.24 -7.24 -0.81
C VAL A 361 21.76 -7.27 -0.63
N HIS A 362 22.18 -8.17 0.23
CA HIS A 362 23.56 -8.62 0.46
C HIS A 362 23.60 -10.14 0.50
N LEU A 363 24.79 -10.70 0.40
CA LEU A 363 25.01 -12.13 0.59
C LEU A 363 26.05 -12.27 1.69
N ASP A 364 25.89 -13.26 2.55
CA ASP A 364 26.88 -13.59 3.57
C ASP A 364 26.93 -15.12 3.72
N VAL A 365 27.68 -15.63 4.70
CA VAL A 365 28.03 -17.05 4.87
C VAL A 365 26.84 -18.01 4.71
N PRO A 366 25.65 -17.78 5.30
CA PRO A 366 24.47 -18.64 5.08
C PRO A 366 24.04 -18.84 3.61
N VAL A 367 24.34 -17.88 2.73
CA VAL A 367 23.96 -17.90 1.31
C VAL A 367 25.13 -18.36 0.44
N ASN A 368 26.32 -17.77 0.63
CA ASN A 368 27.46 -17.95 -0.27
C ASN A 368 28.62 -18.77 0.30
N ARG A 369 28.56 -19.17 1.58
CA ARG A 369 29.60 -19.93 2.31
C ARG A 369 31.00 -19.29 2.29
N TYR A 370 31.09 -17.97 2.13
CA TYR A 370 32.36 -17.26 2.02
C TYR A 370 32.46 -16.07 2.98
N ARG A 371 31.85 -14.93 2.63
CA ARG A 371 31.88 -13.69 3.41
C ARG A 371 30.73 -12.79 3.01
N TRP A 372 30.56 -11.70 3.75
CA TRP A 372 29.66 -10.63 3.36
C TRP A 372 30.09 -10.00 2.02
N ILE A 373 29.16 -9.95 1.06
CA ILE A 373 29.30 -9.32 -0.25
C ILE A 373 28.03 -8.51 -0.48
N ARG A 374 28.19 -7.27 -0.95
CA ARG A 374 27.06 -6.44 -1.37
C ARG A 374 26.40 -7.07 -2.60
N GLY A 375 25.10 -7.28 -2.56
CA GLY A 375 24.32 -7.64 -3.74
C GLY A 375 23.85 -6.39 -4.48
N PHE A 376 22.75 -6.49 -5.23
CA PHE A 376 22.15 -5.30 -5.80
C PHE A 376 21.60 -4.40 -4.69
N ASN A 377 21.69 -3.09 -4.86
CA ASN A 377 21.34 -2.11 -3.84
C ASN A 377 20.84 -0.84 -4.50
N GLU A 378 19.58 -0.86 -4.95
CA GLU A 378 18.98 0.29 -5.61
C GLU A 378 18.58 1.36 -4.59
N TYR A 379 18.18 0.98 -3.37
CA TYR A 379 17.72 1.92 -2.36
C TYR A 379 18.82 2.90 -1.93
N ASP A 380 20.02 2.42 -1.56
CA ASP A 380 21.09 3.31 -1.10
C ASP A 380 21.60 4.19 -2.26
N ASN A 381 21.65 3.62 -3.48
CA ASN A 381 22.01 4.38 -4.69
C ASN A 381 20.99 5.48 -4.99
N TRP A 382 19.70 5.18 -4.91
CA TRP A 382 18.63 6.18 -5.03
C TRP A 382 18.75 7.23 -3.93
N GLN A 383 18.87 6.82 -2.66
CA GLN A 383 18.95 7.71 -1.51
C GLN A 383 20.14 8.67 -1.64
N ALA A 384 21.30 8.18 -2.06
CA ALA A 384 22.50 8.99 -2.21
C ALA A 384 22.51 9.87 -3.48
N SER A 385 21.60 9.63 -4.42
CA SER A 385 21.43 10.44 -5.62
C SER A 385 20.72 11.78 -5.33
N GLY A 386 20.77 12.71 -6.29
CA GLY A 386 19.96 13.92 -6.20
C GLY A 386 18.47 13.68 -6.44
N VAL A 387 18.12 12.53 -7.02
CA VAL A 387 16.72 12.16 -7.30
C VAL A 387 15.91 12.03 -6.02
N SER A 388 16.49 11.47 -4.96
CA SER A 388 15.83 11.35 -3.66
C SER A 388 15.65 12.70 -2.94
N GLY A 389 16.41 13.73 -3.34
CA GLY A 389 16.55 14.98 -2.59
C GLY A 389 17.33 14.85 -1.28
N GLN A 390 17.87 13.66 -0.95
CA GLN A 390 18.61 13.38 0.28
C GLN A 390 20.13 13.32 0.06
N GLY A 391 20.57 13.16 -1.19
CA GLY A 391 21.98 13.01 -1.54
C GLY A 391 22.80 14.29 -1.35
N ALA A 392 23.51 14.43 -0.23
CA ALA A 392 24.35 15.60 0.07
C ALA A 392 25.50 15.84 -0.93
N ARG A 393 25.90 14.81 -1.69
CA ARG A 393 26.97 14.84 -2.69
C ARG A 393 26.45 14.75 -4.12
N ALA A 394 25.16 14.95 -4.33
CA ALA A 394 24.60 14.86 -5.67
C ALA A 394 25.09 16.00 -6.57
N PHE A 395 25.47 15.66 -7.79
CA PHE A 395 26.00 16.59 -8.80
C PHE A 395 24.88 17.22 -9.64
N TYR A 396 23.69 16.61 -9.64
CA TYR A 396 22.48 17.10 -10.29
C TYR A 396 21.30 16.88 -9.34
N TYR A 397 20.36 17.83 -9.33
CA TYR A 397 19.09 17.71 -8.63
C TYR A 397 17.94 17.89 -9.62
N PRO A 398 16.94 16.99 -9.64
CA PRO A 398 15.71 17.24 -10.37
C PRO A 398 14.95 18.41 -9.79
N LYS A 399 13.95 18.90 -10.55
CA LYS A 399 13.08 20.01 -10.10
C LYS A 399 12.37 19.71 -8.78
N SER A 400 12.07 18.45 -8.53
CA SER A 400 11.49 17.96 -7.28
C SER A 400 12.06 16.58 -6.97
N PRO A 401 12.27 16.25 -5.69
CA PRO A 401 12.58 14.89 -5.27
C PRO A 401 11.55 13.89 -5.80
N MET A 402 12.01 12.70 -6.17
CA MET A 402 11.19 11.59 -6.67
C MET A 402 11.54 10.31 -5.91
N ASN A 403 10.55 9.45 -5.71
CA ASN A 403 10.69 8.11 -5.15
C ASN A 403 10.53 7.03 -6.24
N CYS A 404 10.65 5.76 -5.84
CA CYS A 404 10.58 4.62 -6.76
C CYS A 404 9.28 4.58 -7.57
N ALA A 405 8.12 4.87 -6.97
CA ALA A 405 6.83 4.80 -7.64
C ALA A 405 6.60 5.92 -8.65
N ASP A 406 7.29 7.06 -8.52
CA ASP A 406 7.16 8.17 -9.47
C ASP A 406 7.64 7.76 -10.87
N CYS A 407 8.68 6.92 -10.95
CA CYS A 407 9.22 6.40 -12.21
C CYS A 407 8.69 5.00 -12.55
N HIS A 408 8.61 4.09 -11.58
CA HIS A 408 8.29 2.68 -11.81
C HIS A 408 6.79 2.36 -11.68
N MET A 409 5.98 3.29 -11.16
CA MET A 409 4.52 3.14 -11.08
C MET A 409 3.80 4.42 -11.55
N PRO A 410 4.09 4.91 -12.77
CA PRO A 410 3.55 6.17 -13.26
C PRO A 410 2.02 6.13 -13.30
N ALA A 411 1.39 7.30 -13.14
CA ALA A 411 -0.06 7.40 -13.23
C ALA A 411 -0.54 7.08 -14.66
N VAL A 412 -1.48 6.15 -14.77
CA VAL A 412 -2.08 5.71 -16.04
C VAL A 412 -3.61 5.74 -15.97
N PRO A 413 -4.31 6.00 -17.09
CA PRO A 413 -5.76 5.94 -17.14
C PRO A 413 -6.29 4.56 -16.73
N SER A 414 -7.38 4.54 -15.95
CA SER A 414 -8.05 3.31 -15.53
C SER A 414 -9.50 3.55 -15.10
N PHE A 415 -10.33 2.51 -15.29
CA PHE A 415 -11.71 2.46 -14.83
C PHE A 415 -11.90 1.63 -13.55
N ASP A 416 -10.82 1.09 -12.98
CA ASP A 416 -10.85 0.28 -11.76
C ASP A 416 -11.54 1.02 -10.59
N ASP A 417 -12.21 0.30 -9.69
CA ASP A 417 -12.99 0.90 -8.59
C ASP A 417 -12.12 1.78 -7.67
N GLY A 418 -10.82 1.47 -7.58
CA GLY A 418 -9.82 2.19 -6.78
C GLY A 418 -9.21 3.44 -7.44
N ASN A 419 -9.62 3.82 -8.65
CA ASN A 419 -9.01 4.97 -9.34
C ASN A 419 -9.27 6.31 -8.64
N VAL A 420 -8.33 7.25 -8.83
CA VAL A 420 -8.43 8.64 -8.40
C VAL A 420 -8.43 9.52 -9.64
N ASN A 421 -9.54 10.21 -9.90
CA ASN A 421 -9.72 11.06 -11.08
C ASN A 421 -9.44 10.32 -12.41
N GLY A 422 -9.84 9.05 -12.50
CA GLY A 422 -9.61 8.22 -13.68
C GLY A 422 -8.18 7.69 -13.83
N LEU A 423 -7.34 7.81 -12.80
CA LEU A 423 -5.94 7.38 -12.81
C LEU A 423 -5.65 6.34 -11.71
N VAL A 424 -4.74 5.43 -12.00
CA VAL A 424 -4.12 4.50 -11.04
C VAL A 424 -2.60 4.50 -11.22
N HIS A 425 -1.87 4.04 -10.20
CA HIS A 425 -0.45 3.75 -10.35
C HIS A 425 -0.26 2.50 -11.21
N SER A 426 0.57 2.60 -12.25
CA SER A 426 0.85 1.49 -13.14
C SER A 426 1.52 0.34 -12.38
N HIS A 427 1.03 -0.88 -12.58
CA HIS A 427 1.63 -2.10 -12.05
C HIS A 427 2.45 -2.86 -13.11
N ARG A 428 2.92 -2.17 -14.16
CA ARG A 428 3.83 -2.75 -15.17
C ARG A 428 5.29 -2.82 -14.72
N PHE A 429 5.66 -2.01 -13.72
CA PHE A 429 7.01 -1.93 -13.14
C PHE A 429 8.13 -1.93 -14.20
N PRO A 430 8.19 -0.92 -15.07
CA PRO A 430 9.19 -0.89 -16.14
C PRO A 430 10.60 -0.83 -15.54
N GLY A 431 11.54 -1.47 -16.21
CA GLY A 431 12.96 -1.44 -15.88
C GLY A 431 13.77 -1.74 -17.13
N ALA A 432 14.98 -2.29 -16.96
CA ALA A 432 15.85 -2.64 -18.09
C ALA A 432 15.48 -3.97 -18.79
N ASN A 433 14.56 -4.77 -18.24
CA ASN A 433 14.27 -6.10 -18.77
C ASN A 433 13.39 -6.04 -20.02
N THR A 434 14.00 -6.32 -21.17
CA THR A 434 13.31 -6.57 -22.45
C THR A 434 13.30 -8.05 -22.84
N ALA A 435 14.06 -8.89 -22.15
CA ALA A 435 14.20 -10.32 -22.47
C ALA A 435 12.93 -11.13 -22.17
N VAL A 436 12.32 -10.93 -20.99
CA VAL A 436 11.10 -11.63 -20.57
C VAL A 436 9.90 -11.29 -21.45
N PRO A 437 9.58 -10.01 -21.74
CA PRO A 437 8.48 -9.72 -22.65
C PRO A 437 8.76 -10.26 -24.07
N THR A 438 10.01 -10.25 -24.54
CA THR A 438 10.37 -10.85 -25.85
C THR A 438 10.13 -12.36 -25.87
N ALA A 439 10.59 -13.08 -24.85
CA ALA A 439 10.42 -14.54 -24.77
C ALA A 439 8.95 -14.97 -24.65
N ASN A 440 8.11 -14.14 -24.03
CA ASN A 440 6.67 -14.39 -23.91
C ASN A 440 5.85 -13.76 -25.06
N GLN A 441 6.50 -13.15 -26.06
CA GLN A 441 5.84 -12.46 -27.17
C GLN A 441 4.89 -11.33 -26.72
N ASP A 442 5.16 -10.71 -25.56
CA ASP A 442 4.41 -9.56 -25.05
C ASP A 442 4.99 -8.25 -25.63
N GLN A 443 4.56 -7.93 -26.85
CA GLN A 443 5.00 -6.70 -27.54
C GLN A 443 4.60 -5.43 -26.77
N ALA A 444 3.46 -5.44 -26.07
CA ALA A 444 2.99 -4.26 -25.36
C ALA A 444 3.90 -3.91 -24.18
N GLN A 445 4.31 -4.90 -23.40
CA GLN A 445 5.26 -4.71 -22.32
C GLN A 445 6.66 -4.38 -22.84
N TYR A 446 7.10 -5.02 -23.94
CA TYR A 446 8.39 -4.71 -24.57
C TYR A 446 8.46 -3.23 -25.00
N GLU A 447 7.46 -2.72 -25.72
CA GLU A 447 7.43 -1.33 -26.15
C GLU A 447 7.31 -0.37 -24.96
N PHE A 448 6.57 -0.75 -23.92
CA PHE A 448 6.47 0.04 -22.69
C PHE A 448 7.83 0.18 -21.98
N ALA A 449 8.56 -0.93 -21.81
CA ALA A 449 9.91 -0.93 -21.23
C ALA A 449 10.92 -0.16 -22.09
N LYS A 450 10.87 -0.36 -23.42
CA LYS A 450 11.73 0.37 -24.36
C LYS A 450 11.48 1.87 -24.31
N LYS A 451 10.21 2.30 -24.32
CA LYS A 451 9.85 3.72 -24.19
C LYS A 451 10.33 4.30 -22.87
N PHE A 452 10.18 3.56 -21.77
CA PHE A 452 10.72 3.96 -20.47
C PHE A 452 12.23 4.21 -20.54
N LEU A 453 13.01 3.26 -21.08
CA LEU A 453 14.47 3.39 -21.22
C LEU A 453 14.91 4.56 -22.12
N GLN A 454 14.11 4.88 -23.13
CA GLN A 454 14.37 5.98 -24.06
C GLN A 454 13.96 7.35 -23.51
N ASP A 455 13.20 7.41 -22.42
CA ASP A 455 12.72 8.65 -21.84
C ASP A 455 13.71 9.26 -20.85
N LYS A 456 14.81 9.80 -21.37
CA LYS A 456 15.80 10.61 -20.62
C LYS A 456 16.33 9.96 -19.34
N GLN A 457 16.40 8.63 -19.31
CA GLN A 457 16.88 7.87 -18.15
C GLN A 457 18.41 7.90 -18.00
N LEU A 458 19.13 8.23 -19.08
CA LEU A 458 20.59 8.31 -19.12
C LEU A 458 21.03 9.64 -19.70
N THR A 459 21.96 10.31 -19.01
CA THR A 459 22.74 11.43 -19.54
C THR A 459 24.23 11.04 -19.51
N VAL A 460 24.98 11.48 -20.51
CA VAL A 460 26.43 11.29 -20.58
C VAL A 460 27.07 12.67 -20.56
N ASP A 461 27.71 12.99 -19.44
CA ASP A 461 28.42 14.26 -19.25
C ASP A 461 29.93 14.03 -19.41
N ILE A 462 30.50 14.61 -20.48
CA ILE A 462 31.94 14.47 -20.78
C ILE A 462 32.67 15.70 -20.24
N PHE A 463 33.36 15.54 -19.10
CA PHE A 463 34.06 16.64 -18.42
C PHE A 463 35.43 16.95 -19.01
N ALA A 464 36.10 15.95 -19.60
CA ALA A 464 37.37 16.13 -20.29
C ALA A 464 37.53 15.05 -21.36
N ILE A 465 38.16 15.43 -22.48
CA ILE A 465 38.60 14.51 -23.53
C ILE A 465 40.08 14.76 -23.72
N SER A 466 40.90 13.72 -23.66
CA SER A 466 42.31 13.79 -24.05
C SER A 466 42.54 12.98 -25.32
N PRO A 467 43.53 13.34 -26.16
CA PRO A 467 44.00 12.45 -27.21
C PRO A 467 44.38 11.09 -26.63
N ALA A 468 44.13 10.01 -27.37
CA ALA A 468 44.63 8.69 -27.00
C ALA A 468 46.16 8.77 -26.87
N GLY A 469 46.68 8.62 -25.64
CA GLY A 469 48.11 8.51 -25.43
C GLY A 469 48.64 7.27 -26.14
N LYS A 470 49.88 7.31 -26.67
CA LYS A 470 50.55 6.07 -27.05
C LYS A 470 50.64 5.21 -25.80
N GLU A 471 49.97 4.07 -25.78
CA GLU A 471 50.09 3.10 -24.70
C GLU A 471 51.57 2.76 -24.51
N THR A 472 52.17 3.30 -23.45
CA THR A 472 53.44 2.78 -22.97
C THR A 472 53.08 1.53 -22.20
N ASN A 473 53.59 0.37 -22.67
CA ASN A 473 53.56 -0.91 -21.98
C ASN A 473 54.41 -0.86 -20.68
N ALA A 474 54.16 0.11 -19.81
CA ALA A 474 54.67 0.09 -18.46
C ALA A 474 53.73 -0.82 -17.66
N PRO A 475 54.23 -1.91 -17.05
CA PRO A 475 53.40 -2.74 -16.19
C PRO A 475 52.84 -1.84 -15.10
N ALA A 476 51.51 -1.75 -15.02
CA ALA A 476 50.82 -1.13 -13.91
C ALA A 476 51.28 -1.87 -12.65
N ARG A 477 52.21 -1.28 -11.89
CA ARG A 477 52.42 -1.68 -10.51
C ARG A 477 51.08 -1.41 -9.83
N ASN A 478 50.37 -2.48 -9.48
CA ASN A 478 49.25 -2.43 -8.54
C ASN A 478 49.78 -1.93 -7.19
N GLU A 479 50.04 -0.62 -7.08
CA GLU A 479 49.99 0.06 -5.81
C GLU A 479 48.53 -0.05 -5.38
N PHE A 480 48.25 -0.87 -4.37
CA PHE A 480 46.95 -0.89 -3.69
C PHE A 480 46.50 0.57 -3.49
N GLY A 481 45.35 0.88 -4.09
CA GLY A 481 44.88 2.24 -4.31
C GLY A 481 44.98 3.09 -3.04
N LYS A 482 45.41 4.35 -3.22
CA LYS A 482 45.16 5.38 -2.22
C LYS A 482 43.66 5.36 -1.88
N PRO A 483 43.26 5.64 -0.63
CA PRO A 483 41.86 5.83 -0.31
C PRO A 483 41.34 7.01 -1.14
N GLU A 484 40.65 6.72 -2.24
CA GLU A 484 39.88 7.72 -2.96
C GLU A 484 38.60 7.98 -2.18
N LEU A 485 38.22 9.25 -2.11
CA LEU A 485 36.96 9.66 -1.50
C LEU A 485 35.83 8.89 -2.18
N SER A 486 35.17 7.99 -1.46
CA SER A 486 34.02 7.26 -1.96
C SER A 486 33.01 8.26 -2.52
N THR A 487 32.88 8.29 -3.84
CA THR A 487 31.78 9.01 -4.48
C THR A 487 30.49 8.30 -4.11
N THR A 488 29.39 9.02 -4.01
CA THR A 488 28.05 8.44 -3.75
C THR A 488 27.44 7.78 -4.98
N PHE A 489 28.19 7.67 -6.07
CA PHE A 489 27.77 6.99 -7.28
C PHE A 489 28.11 5.51 -7.20
N ALA A 490 27.30 4.69 -7.87
CA ALA A 490 27.70 3.34 -8.19
C ALA A 490 28.97 3.42 -9.05
N VAL A 491 30.12 3.17 -8.43
CA VAL A 491 31.39 2.95 -9.10
C VAL A 491 31.25 1.56 -9.73
N GLY A 492 31.17 1.49 -11.07
CA GLY A 492 31.22 0.21 -11.75
C GLY A 492 32.55 -0.49 -11.42
N GLU A 493 32.60 -1.82 -11.43
CA GLU A 493 33.83 -2.58 -11.13
C GLU A 493 35.05 -2.12 -11.97
N GLU A 494 34.80 -1.43 -13.08
CA GLU A 494 35.80 -0.88 -14.00
C GLU A 494 36.45 0.44 -13.54
N SER A 495 35.88 1.15 -12.56
CA SER A 495 36.46 2.41 -12.05
C SER A 495 37.41 2.23 -10.87
N ASP A 496 37.61 1.00 -10.38
CA ASP A 496 38.68 0.66 -9.42
C ASP A 496 40.09 0.64 -10.08
N ALA A 497 40.17 0.83 -11.40
CA ALA A 497 41.42 0.98 -12.12
C ALA A 497 41.93 2.43 -12.03
N SER A 498 43.02 2.65 -11.29
CA SER A 498 43.69 3.95 -11.23
C SER A 498 44.07 4.43 -12.64
N LEU A 499 43.70 5.66 -12.99
CA LEU A 499 44.14 6.29 -14.24
C LEU A 499 45.69 6.36 -14.30
N PRO A 500 46.31 6.17 -15.47
CA PRO A 500 47.76 6.27 -15.62
C PRO A 500 48.26 7.65 -15.18
N LYS A 501 49.31 7.71 -14.35
CA LYS A 501 49.96 8.97 -13.96
C LYS A 501 50.49 9.67 -15.21
N ALA A 502 50.12 10.94 -15.41
CA ALA A 502 50.73 11.79 -16.42
C ALA A 502 52.25 11.89 -16.19
N PRO A 503 53.08 11.93 -17.25
CA PRO A 503 54.53 12.01 -17.10
C PRO A 503 54.93 13.32 -16.40
N ASN A 504 55.79 13.19 -15.39
CA ASN A 504 56.46 14.32 -14.73
C ASN A 504 57.24 15.11 -15.79
N TYR A 505 56.75 16.28 -16.17
CA TYR A 505 57.63 17.29 -16.77
C TYR A 505 58.52 17.82 -15.64
N GLY A 506 59.72 17.23 -15.54
CA GLY A 506 60.77 17.71 -14.67
C GLY A 506 61.04 19.19 -14.96
N SER A 507 60.97 20.01 -13.91
CA SER A 507 61.47 21.37 -13.93
C SER A 507 62.98 21.34 -14.20
N TYR A 508 63.38 21.56 -15.45
CA TYR A 508 64.75 21.96 -15.73
C TYR A 508 64.91 23.42 -15.29
N ARG A 509 65.41 23.61 -14.08
CA ARG A 509 66.19 24.80 -13.72
C ARG A 509 67.65 24.49 -14.00
N SER A 510 68.29 25.26 -14.87
CA SER A 510 69.70 25.66 -14.68
C SER A 510 70.12 26.73 -15.71
N HIS A 511 70.50 27.88 -15.14
CA HIS A 511 71.31 29.00 -15.65
C HIS A 511 70.75 29.92 -16.75
#